data_AF-A0A2V8Z2N8-F1
#
_entry.id   AF-A0A2V8Z2N8-F1
#
_cell.length_a   1.000
_cell.length_b   1.000
_cell.length_c   1.000
_cell.angle_alpha   90.00
_cell.angle_beta   90.00
_cell.angle_gamma   90.00
#
_symmetry.space_group_name_H-M   'P 1'
#
loop_
_entity.id
_entity.type
_entity.pdbx_description
1 polymer ?
#
loop_
_entity_poly.entity_id
_entity_poly.type
_entity_poly.pdbx_seq_one_letter_code
_entity_poly.pdbx_strand_id
1 'polypeptide(L)'
;MSEIARLAEVAIFGTLSETYRTCGSPGCHCQSGGPKHGPHLNVSYRGEKGKTTGYYVPKAAQEATREGVAAWQEMQECLRELAELNKERNLQSAREADSR
;
A
#
# COMPACT_ATOMS: atom_id res chain seq x y z
N MET A 1 -19.28 6.05 5.19
CA MET A 1 -18.88 6.48 3.82
C MET A 1 -17.85 7.60 3.81
N SER A 2 -17.83 8.50 4.81
CA SER A 2 -16.86 9.60 4.91
C SER A 2 -15.40 9.16 5.01
N GLU A 3 -15.13 8.06 5.72
CA GLU A 3 -13.76 7.59 5.96
C GLU A 3 -13.08 7.02 4.71
N ILE A 4 -13.75 6.13 3.97
CA ILE A 4 -13.23 5.61 2.69
C ILE A 4 -12.96 6.75 1.72
N ALA A 5 -13.88 7.72 1.62
CA ALA A 5 -13.69 8.88 0.75
C ALA A 5 -12.45 9.70 1.14
N ARG A 6 -12.27 9.97 2.44
CA ARG A 6 -11.09 10.67 2.98
C ARG A 6 -9.79 9.91 2.68
N LEU A 7 -9.76 8.59 2.90
CA LEU A 7 -8.57 7.78 2.63
C LEU A 7 -8.23 7.76 1.13
N ALA A 8 -9.25 7.71 0.27
CA ALA A 8 -9.09 7.69 -1.18
C ALA A 8 -8.42 8.97 -1.74
N GLU A 9 -8.49 10.10 -1.05
CA GLU A 9 -7.88 11.36 -1.49
C GLU A 9 -6.34 11.28 -1.61
N VAL A 10 -5.71 10.44 -0.78
CA VAL A 10 -4.25 10.31 -0.71
C VAL A 10 -3.75 8.90 -0.99
N ALA A 11 -4.65 7.92 -1.12
CA ALA A 11 -4.29 6.51 -1.22
C ALA A 11 -3.38 6.22 -2.43
N ILE A 12 -2.29 5.50 -2.18
CA ILE A 12 -1.34 5.02 -3.19
C ILE A 12 -1.37 3.49 -3.23
N PHE A 13 -1.74 2.96 -4.38
CA PHE A 13 -1.80 1.52 -4.60
C PHE A 13 -0.43 0.85 -4.46
N GLY A 14 -0.35 -0.17 -3.60
CA GLY A 14 0.80 -1.07 -3.52
C GLY A 14 1.30 -1.29 -2.09
N THR A 15 2.53 -1.79 -2.02
CA THR A 15 3.25 -2.06 -0.77
C THR A 15 4.56 -1.31 -0.78
N LEU A 16 4.90 -0.68 0.33
CA LEU A 16 6.13 0.09 0.48
C LEU A 16 7.24 -0.78 1.10
N SER A 17 8.41 -0.75 0.48
CA SER A 17 9.62 -1.37 1.01
C SER A 17 10.66 -0.31 1.33
N GLU A 18 11.31 -0.45 2.49
CA GLU A 18 12.34 0.45 2.97
C GLU A 18 13.66 -0.29 3.13
N THR A 19 14.74 0.25 2.55
CA THR A 19 16.06 -0.37 2.66
C THR A 19 17.13 0.64 2.99
N TYR A 20 18.15 0.16 3.71
CA TYR A 20 19.38 0.89 4.00
C TYR A 20 20.56 0.08 3.48
N ARG A 21 21.46 0.71 2.72
CA ARG A 21 22.53 0.02 1.99
C ARG A 21 23.90 0.68 2.23
N THR A 22 24.97 -0.11 2.16
CA THR A 22 26.32 0.43 2.02
C THR A 22 26.54 0.89 0.58
N CYS A 23 27.31 1.97 0.38
CA CYS A 23 27.64 2.47 -0.95
C CYS A 23 28.91 1.80 -1.49
N GLY A 24 29.17 1.88 -2.81
CA GLY A 24 30.37 1.28 -3.42
C GLY A 24 31.66 2.09 -3.25
N SER A 25 31.61 3.26 -2.62
CA SER A 25 32.75 4.18 -2.55
C SER A 25 33.82 3.69 -1.55
N PRO A 26 35.07 3.45 -2.00
CA PRO A 26 36.17 3.13 -1.10
C PRO A 26 36.37 4.26 -0.08
N GLY A 27 36.43 3.92 1.20
CA GLY A 27 36.64 4.88 2.29
C GLY A 27 35.38 5.58 2.81
N CYS A 28 34.19 5.27 2.31
CA CYS A 28 32.96 5.76 2.93
C CYS A 28 32.80 5.18 4.34
N HIS A 29 32.40 5.99 5.31
CA HIS A 29 32.19 5.55 6.70
C HIS A 29 31.18 4.38 6.82
N CYS A 30 30.21 4.27 5.91
CA CYS A 30 29.26 3.15 5.91
C CYS A 30 29.95 1.78 5.67
N GLN A 31 31.17 1.76 5.12
CA GLN A 31 31.94 0.53 4.90
C GLN A 31 32.71 0.09 6.14
N SER A 32 32.91 0.98 7.12
CA SER A 32 33.71 0.75 8.31
C SER A 32 32.86 0.74 9.59
N GLY A 33 31.62 0.27 9.49
CA GLY A 33 30.69 0.20 10.63
C GLY A 33 29.83 1.44 10.87
N GLY A 34 29.96 2.47 10.03
CA GLY A 34 29.09 3.64 10.06
C GLY A 34 27.66 3.36 9.56
N PRO A 35 26.72 4.31 9.75
CA PRO A 35 25.34 4.16 9.31
C PRO A 35 25.24 3.88 7.80
N LYS A 36 24.34 2.96 7.44
CA LYS A 36 24.01 2.67 6.03
C LYS A 36 23.23 3.84 5.41
N HIS A 37 23.37 4.01 4.10
CA HIS A 37 22.64 5.02 3.33
C HIS A 37 21.17 4.62 3.17
N GLY A 38 20.29 5.57 3.39
CA GLY A 38 18.85 5.42 3.27
C GLY A 38 18.10 6.49 4.05
N PRO A 39 16.77 6.35 4.18
CA PRO A 39 15.97 5.27 3.61
C PRO A 39 15.84 5.34 2.09
N HIS A 40 15.97 4.20 1.43
CA HIS A 40 15.56 4.01 0.04
C HIS A 40 14.22 3.31 0.01
N LEU A 41 13.22 4.01 -0.52
CA LEU A 41 11.85 3.56 -0.59
C LEU A 41 11.51 3.09 -2.01
N ASN A 42 10.84 1.94 -2.11
CA ASN A 42 10.25 1.47 -3.36
C ASN A 42 8.82 0.99 -3.11
N VAL A 43 7.89 1.38 -3.98
CA VAL A 43 6.53 0.84 -4.00
C VAL A 43 6.50 -0.33 -4.98
N SER A 44 5.87 -1.43 -4.60
CA SER A 44 5.60 -2.57 -5.48
C SER A 44 4.12 -2.92 -5.50
N TYR A 45 3.62 -3.36 -6.65
CA TYR A 45 2.22 -3.69 -6.86
C TYR A 45 2.05 -4.67 -8.03
N ARG A 46 0.89 -5.33 -8.08
CA ARG A 46 0.55 -6.24 -9.19
C ARG A 46 0.05 -5.42 -10.38
N GLY A 47 0.81 -5.43 -11.48
CA GLY A 47 0.44 -4.74 -12.71
C GLY A 47 -0.61 -5.50 -13.52
N GLU A 48 -1.10 -4.86 -14.58
CA GLU A 48 -2.21 -5.33 -15.43
C GLU A 48 -2.03 -6.74 -16.01
N LYS A 49 -0.79 -7.11 -16.33
CA LYS A 49 -0.44 -8.46 -16.87
C LYS A 49 -0.19 -9.50 -15.77
N GLY A 50 -0.60 -9.21 -14.54
CA GLY A 50 -0.41 -10.07 -13.37
C GLY A 50 1.04 -10.14 -12.85
N LYS A 51 1.98 -9.41 -13.46
CA LYS A 51 3.37 -9.33 -13.01
C LYS A 51 3.53 -8.27 -11.93
N THR A 52 4.32 -8.57 -10.90
CA THR A 52 4.72 -7.56 -9.91
C THR A 52 5.64 -6.53 -10.56
N THR A 53 5.29 -5.26 -10.42
CA THR A 53 6.06 -4.11 -10.88
C THR A 53 6.18 -3.10 -9.74
N GLY A 54 6.94 -2.02 -9.94
CA GLY A 54 7.15 -1.03 -8.90
C GLY A 54 7.97 0.17 -9.35
N TYR A 55 8.14 1.13 -8.45
CA TYR A 55 8.94 2.33 -8.68
C TYR A 55 9.70 2.77 -7.43
N TYR A 56 10.83 3.44 -7.66
CA TYR A 56 11.59 4.11 -6.60
C TYR A 56 10.89 5.41 -6.19
N VAL A 57 10.90 5.69 -4.89
CA VAL A 57 10.30 6.89 -4.31
C VAL A 57 11.38 7.96 -4.06
N PRO A 58 11.34 9.09 -4.77
CA PRO A 58 12.26 10.21 -4.53
C PRO A 58 12.17 10.72 -3.10
N LYS A 59 13.29 11.19 -2.54
CA LYS A 59 13.39 11.63 -1.14
C LYS A 59 12.30 12.64 -0.74
N ALA A 60 12.00 13.60 -1.61
CA ALA A 60 11.00 14.63 -1.36
C ALA A 60 9.56 14.09 -1.28
N ALA A 61 9.28 12.92 -1.83
CA ALA A 61 7.95 12.30 -1.86
C ALA A 61 7.80 11.17 -0.81
N GLN A 62 8.83 10.87 -0.02
CA GLN A 62 8.85 9.70 0.85
C GLN A 62 7.77 9.72 1.92
N GLU A 63 7.56 10.86 2.57
CA GLU A 63 6.55 11.02 3.62
C GLU A 63 5.13 10.86 3.05
N ALA A 64 4.78 11.64 2.04
CA ALA A 64 3.50 11.52 1.34
C ALA A 64 3.25 10.11 0.78
N THR A 65 4.30 9.40 0.33
CA THR A 65 4.15 8.02 -0.17
C THR A 65 3.86 7.03 0.97
N ARG A 66 4.47 7.22 2.15
CA ARG A 66 4.15 6.39 3.33
C ARG A 66 2.70 6.56 3.73
N GLU A 67 2.25 7.81 3.83
CA GLU A 67 0.87 8.15 4.17
C GLU A 67 -0.10 7.56 3.14
N GLY A 68 0.20 7.71 1.85
CA GLY A 68 -0.66 7.17 0.79
C GLY A 68 -0.74 5.65 0.80
N VAL A 69 0.36 4.94 1.00
CA VAL A 69 0.33 3.46 1.08
C VAL A 69 -0.39 2.99 2.33
N ALA A 70 -0.23 3.67 3.47
CA ALA A 70 -0.99 3.37 4.69
C ALA A 70 -2.49 3.61 4.48
N ALA A 71 -2.87 4.75 3.89
CA ALA A 71 -4.26 5.08 3.57
C ALA A 71 -4.88 4.06 2.61
N TRP A 72 -4.11 3.58 1.62
CA TRP A 72 -4.53 2.50 0.74
C TRP A 72 -4.81 1.20 1.51
N GLN A 73 -3.94 0.82 2.45
CA GLN A 73 -4.14 -0.39 3.27
C GLN A 73 -5.38 -0.28 4.14
N GLU A 74 -5.55 0.83 4.85
CA GLU A 74 -6.74 1.08 5.68
C GLU A 74 -8.02 1.06 4.84
N MET A 75 -8.00 1.75 3.69
CA MET A 75 -9.14 1.79 2.79
C MET A 75 -9.51 0.39 2.28
N GLN A 76 -8.52 -0.44 1.96
CA GLN A 76 -8.78 -1.82 1.54
C GLN A 76 -9.50 -2.64 2.62
N GLU A 77 -9.14 -2.47 3.90
CA GLU A 77 -9.83 -3.19 4.97
C GLU A 77 -11.28 -2.73 5.12
N CYS A 78 -11.54 -1.42 5.11
CA CYS A 78 -12.90 -0.90 5.14
C CYS A 78 -13.74 -1.41 3.95
N LEU A 79 -13.14 -1.48 2.75
CA LEU A 79 -13.81 -2.00 1.55
C LEU A 79 -14.06 -3.51 1.65
N ARG A 80 -13.17 -4.29 2.26
CA ARG A 80 -13.36 -5.73 2.50
C ARG A 80 -14.55 -5.97 3.42
N GLU A 81 -14.62 -5.26 4.55
CA GLU A 81 -15.75 -5.37 5.48
C GLU A 81 -17.08 -5.00 4.81
N LEU A 82 -17.11 -3.90 4.06
CA LEU A 82 -18.30 -3.47 3.34
C LEU A 82 -18.73 -4.49 2.27
N ALA A 83 -17.77 -5.10 1.57
CA ALA A 83 -18.05 -6.12 0.58
C ALA A 83 -18.69 -7.37 1.20
N GLU A 84 -18.22 -7.79 2.38
CA GLU A 84 -18.80 -8.92 3.11
C GLU A 84 -20.25 -8.65 3.54
N LEU A 85 -20.53 -7.47 4.11
CA LEU A 85 -21.90 -7.06 4.46
C LEU A 85 -22.83 -7.01 3.24
N ASN A 86 -22.33 -6.48 2.12
CA ASN A 86 -23.09 -6.43 0.88
C ASN A 86 -23.40 -7.84 0.35
N LYS A 87 -22.43 -8.75 0.43
CA LYS A 87 -22.61 -10.16 0.05
C LYS A 87 -23.69 -10.82 0.91
N GLU A 88 -23.64 -10.67 2.23
CA GLU A 88 -24.63 -11.24 3.14
C GLU A 88 -26.04 -10.73 2.84
N ARG A 89 -26.20 -9.42 2.67
CA ARG A 89 -27.48 -8.79 2.31
C ARG A 89 -28.05 -9.37 1.02
N ASN A 90 -27.23 -9.47 -0.03
CA ASN A 90 -27.66 -9.99 -1.32
C ASN A 90 -28.14 -11.45 -1.21
N LEU A 91 -27.42 -12.29 -0.47
CA LEU A 91 -27.79 -13.69 -0.27
C LEU A 91 -29.07 -13.84 0.59
N GLN A 92 -29.25 -13.00 1.60
CA GLN A 92 -30.47 -13.00 2.40
C GLN A 92 -31.68 -12.62 1.55
N SER A 93 -31.59 -11.54 0.76
CA SER A 93 -32.69 -11.12 -0.11
C SER A 93 -33.08 -12.18 -1.13
N ALA A 94 -32.11 -12.91 -1.69
CA ALA A 94 -32.39 -14.04 -2.60
C ALA A 94 -33.16 -15.17 -1.89
N ARG A 95 -32.73 -15.57 -0.68
CA ARG A 95 -33.42 -16.62 0.11
C ARG A 95 -34.86 -16.24 0.47
N GLU A 96 -35.08 -14.98 0.83
CA GLU A 96 -36.42 -14.48 1.15
C GLU A 96 -37.34 -14.46 -0.08
N ALA A 97 -36.79 -14.19 -1.27
CA ALA A 97 -37.54 -14.26 -2.52
C ALA A 97 -37.89 -15.71 -2.92
N ASP A 98 -36.96 -16.65 -2.73
CA ASP A 98 -37.17 -18.07 -3.02
C ASP A 98 -38.15 -18.76 -2.03
N SER A 99 -38.39 -18.14 -0.87
CA SER A 99 -39.31 -18.65 0.16
C SER A 99 -40.74 -18.12 0.04
N ARG A 100 -41.03 -17.28 -0.96
CA ARG A 100 -42.36 -16.68 -1.23
C ARG A 100 -43.00 -17.33 -2.46
#